data_AF-A0A7V9KX60-F1
#
_entry.id   AF-A0A7V9KX60-F1
#
_cell.length_a   1.000
_cell.length_b   1.000
_cell.length_c   1.000
_cell.angle_alpha   90.00
_cell.angle_beta   90.00
_cell.angle_gamma   90.00
#
_symmetry.space_group_name_H-M   'P 1'
#
loop_
_entity.id
_entity.type
_entity.pdbx_description
1 polymer ?
#
loop_
_entity_poly.entity_id
_entity_poly.type
_entity_poly.pdbx_seq_one_letter_code
_entity_poly.pdbx_strand_id
1 'polypeptide(L)'
;MKTSALLFATAAAAEGGPAATLPAGDSTVVGRLLDQLDALGVRRAWIVTRSAWKEVVEEAAGKAGLAVIVVASADTTEDLRMTAEIADEAHGRVVIGCAHVLTHGEALAGLLADPRIVTGILGTSSPRGFWSFAVRTVRGRVVSAASPFHSAGRPNNYFLGFVKVDPRDRGRLVAAARHFADLSAEEPERWESQLDRIANEWRVRLWQVAQERETGVAPDPGRFPDPASIRLAPQDEEEIELRLRAAEEDVVGVLVVGLVRSGVHLSLRGLRGFFYATPLSERAARAAVKEMSGYNEDRVALDSAVKARDGFFTTFFVSPYSKYIARFAARRGWTPNAVTTVSLALGIIAAACFSVGSRAGLIAGAVLLQVAFTVDCVDGQLARYTRTFSKLGAWLDSVFDRSKEYLVYGGLAIGASRGFGQDVWTLAAAALILQTFRHLLDVAYATRQHEVIESAPSRPLEEQDDAPLPIDLPAPRMAQVFSTFDVHSGGGGTTVVTKVPPRFGVARAATDGRSAGRTGVEDGLGVSTFASRAVTAAWALDEWRLTRWAKRILVLPIGERFALISLTAAVWTPRVTFIVLLAWGGVAAAYAVVGRMLAALAR
;
A
#
# COMPACT_ATOMS: atom_id res chain seq x y z
N MET A 1 -24.03 -2.87 9.41
CA MET A 1 -24.35 -3.49 8.10
C MET A 1 -23.97 -4.96 8.21
N LYS A 2 -24.82 -5.88 7.73
CA LYS A 2 -24.47 -7.31 7.69
C LYS A 2 -23.41 -7.53 6.61
N THR A 3 -22.39 -8.34 6.91
CA THR A 3 -21.36 -8.75 5.95
C THR A 3 -21.48 -10.26 5.77
N SER A 4 -21.46 -10.71 4.53
CA SER A 4 -21.40 -12.13 4.17
C SER A 4 -20.12 -12.45 3.41
N ALA A 5 -19.67 -13.69 3.46
CA ALA A 5 -18.50 -14.16 2.73
C ALA A 5 -18.87 -15.20 1.67
N LEU A 6 -18.19 -15.17 0.52
CA LEU A 6 -18.18 -16.20 -0.51
C LEU A 6 -16.73 -16.64 -0.69
N LEU A 7 -16.43 -17.88 -0.37
CA LEU A 7 -15.07 -18.42 -0.40
C LEU A 7 -14.94 -19.52 -1.44
N PHE A 8 -13.80 -19.57 -2.11
CA PHE A 8 -13.50 -20.60 -3.11
C PHE A 8 -12.46 -21.59 -2.56
N ALA A 9 -12.90 -22.83 -2.36
CA ALA A 9 -12.08 -23.98 -1.97
C ALA A 9 -11.78 -24.86 -3.20
N THR A 10 -11.42 -24.24 -4.32
CA THR A 10 -11.27 -24.87 -5.64
C THR A 10 -9.81 -25.21 -6.00
N ALA A 11 -8.83 -24.69 -5.26
CA ALA A 11 -7.42 -25.01 -5.48
C ALA A 11 -7.08 -26.42 -4.95
N ALA A 12 -6.45 -27.25 -5.78
CA ALA A 12 -5.99 -28.58 -5.40
C ALA A 12 -4.70 -28.53 -4.55
N ALA A 13 -4.59 -29.44 -3.58
CA ALA A 13 -3.36 -29.70 -2.85
C ALA A 13 -2.47 -30.72 -3.57
N ALA A 14 -1.16 -30.68 -3.32
CA ALA A 14 -0.20 -31.65 -3.86
C ALA A 14 -0.52 -33.09 -3.44
N GLU A 15 -1.02 -33.27 -2.22
CA GLU A 15 -1.41 -34.57 -1.66
C GLU A 15 -2.78 -35.06 -2.17
N GLY A 16 -3.47 -34.27 -2.99
CA GLY A 16 -4.84 -34.49 -3.41
C GLY A 16 -5.86 -33.81 -2.50
N GLY A 17 -7.07 -33.59 -3.02
CA GLY A 17 -8.12 -32.86 -2.32
C GLY A 17 -7.94 -31.33 -2.34
N PRO A 18 -8.78 -30.57 -1.61
CA PRO A 18 -8.75 -29.11 -1.61
C PRO A 18 -7.65 -28.56 -0.68
N ALA A 19 -6.84 -27.62 -1.17
CA ALA A 19 -5.83 -26.92 -0.37
C ALA A 19 -6.43 -26.19 0.85
N ALA A 20 -7.70 -25.84 0.78
CA ALA A 20 -8.45 -25.21 1.87
C ALA A 20 -8.53 -26.09 3.13
N THR A 21 -8.44 -27.42 3.00
CA THR A 21 -8.54 -28.36 4.14
C THR A 21 -7.18 -28.80 4.67
N LEU A 22 -6.08 -28.23 4.16
CA LEU A 22 -4.74 -28.51 4.68
C LEU A 22 -4.64 -28.18 6.18
N PRO A 23 -3.86 -28.95 6.96
CA PRO A 23 -3.68 -28.71 8.39
C PRO A 23 -3.05 -27.35 8.68
N ALA A 24 -3.63 -26.58 9.60
CA ALA A 24 -3.14 -25.28 10.03
C ALA A 24 -3.21 -25.13 11.56
N GLY A 25 -2.23 -25.68 12.27
CA GLY A 25 -2.25 -25.76 13.73
C GLY A 25 -3.28 -26.78 14.21
N ASP A 26 -4.19 -26.36 15.08
CA ASP A 26 -5.25 -27.21 15.64
C ASP A 26 -6.51 -27.30 14.75
N SER A 27 -6.49 -26.64 13.58
CA SER A 27 -7.62 -26.57 12.63
C SER A 27 -7.13 -26.77 11.19
N THR A 28 -7.97 -26.49 10.20
CA THR A 28 -7.62 -26.41 8.79
C THR A 28 -7.40 -24.96 8.35
N VAL A 29 -6.83 -24.73 7.16
CA VAL A 29 -6.68 -23.38 6.60
C VAL A 29 -8.04 -22.66 6.53
N VAL A 30 -9.06 -23.33 6.00
CA VAL A 30 -10.42 -22.77 5.89
C VAL A 30 -11.08 -22.60 7.26
N GLY A 31 -10.94 -23.55 8.18
CA GLY A 31 -11.51 -23.44 9.53
C GLY A 31 -10.98 -22.21 10.25
N ARG A 32 -9.65 -22.01 10.23
CA ARG A 32 -9.02 -20.82 10.79
C ARG A 32 -9.50 -19.53 10.10
N LEU A 33 -9.63 -19.53 8.78
CA LEU A 33 -10.14 -18.37 8.04
C LEU A 33 -11.58 -18.02 8.45
N LEU A 34 -12.46 -19.02 8.61
CA LEU A 34 -13.84 -18.83 9.05
C LEU A 34 -13.91 -18.22 10.45
N ASP A 35 -13.06 -18.69 11.38
CA ASP A 35 -12.97 -18.12 12.73
C ASP A 35 -12.53 -16.65 12.70
N GLN A 36 -11.58 -16.31 11.82
CA GLN A 36 -11.17 -14.91 11.60
C GLN A 36 -12.30 -14.07 11.03
N LEU A 37 -13.07 -14.58 10.06
CA LEU A 37 -14.18 -13.86 9.46
C LEU A 37 -15.32 -13.64 10.48
N ASP A 38 -15.63 -14.63 11.32
CA ASP A 38 -16.60 -14.50 12.41
C ASP A 38 -16.17 -13.42 13.42
N ALA A 39 -14.91 -13.45 13.86
CA ALA A 39 -14.34 -12.42 14.74
C ALA A 39 -14.38 -11.01 14.12
N LEU A 40 -14.37 -10.91 12.79
CA LEU A 40 -14.50 -9.66 12.03
C LEU A 40 -15.95 -9.29 11.69
N GLY A 41 -16.92 -10.01 12.23
CA GLY A 41 -18.35 -9.71 12.15
C GLY A 41 -19.03 -10.20 10.87
N VAL A 42 -18.41 -11.11 10.11
CA VAL A 42 -19.10 -11.88 9.07
C VAL A 42 -20.07 -12.83 9.76
N ARG A 43 -21.31 -12.92 9.25
CA ARG A 43 -22.37 -13.71 9.91
C ARG A 43 -22.81 -14.94 9.14
N ARG A 44 -22.47 -14.99 7.85
CA ARG A 44 -22.75 -16.13 6.96
C ARG A 44 -21.63 -16.25 5.95
N ALA A 45 -21.23 -17.47 5.65
CA ALA A 45 -20.31 -17.77 4.56
C ALA A 45 -20.90 -18.83 3.62
N TRP A 46 -20.65 -18.66 2.34
CA TRP A 46 -20.78 -19.72 1.34
C TRP A 46 -19.37 -20.18 0.98
N ILE A 47 -19.18 -21.49 0.82
CA ILE A 47 -17.94 -22.06 0.33
C ILE A 47 -18.26 -22.84 -0.94
N VAL A 48 -17.75 -22.37 -2.06
CA VAL A 48 -17.83 -23.08 -3.35
C VAL A 48 -16.63 -24.00 -3.46
N THR A 49 -16.87 -25.26 -3.78
CA THR A 49 -15.85 -26.30 -3.90
C THR A 49 -16.19 -27.27 -5.02
N ARG A 50 -15.19 -27.97 -5.56
CA ARG A 50 -15.43 -29.04 -6.54
C ARG A 50 -16.27 -30.15 -5.92
N SER A 51 -17.17 -30.76 -6.70
CA SER A 51 -18.13 -31.78 -6.25
C SER A 51 -17.49 -32.92 -5.46
N ALA A 52 -16.31 -33.39 -5.89
CA ALA A 52 -15.57 -34.47 -5.23
C ALA A 52 -15.05 -34.12 -3.83
N TRP A 53 -15.05 -32.84 -3.45
CA TRP A 53 -14.46 -32.35 -2.20
C TRP A 53 -15.49 -31.84 -1.20
N LYS A 54 -16.77 -31.82 -1.57
CA LYS A 54 -17.85 -31.23 -0.76
C LYS A 54 -17.87 -31.74 0.67
N GLU A 55 -17.87 -33.05 0.87
CA GLU A 55 -17.96 -33.67 2.21
C GLU A 55 -16.76 -33.28 3.10
N VAL A 56 -15.54 -33.32 2.55
CA VAL A 56 -14.32 -32.97 3.30
C VAL A 56 -14.30 -31.49 3.68
N VAL A 57 -14.79 -30.61 2.79
CA VAL A 57 -14.92 -29.17 3.06
C VAL A 57 -16.01 -28.89 4.09
N GLU A 58 -17.13 -29.61 4.06
CA GLU A 58 -18.19 -29.53 5.07
C GLU A 58 -17.69 -29.92 6.46
N GLU A 59 -16.93 -31.02 6.57
CA GLU A 59 -16.32 -31.43 7.83
C GLU A 59 -15.34 -30.38 8.37
N ALA A 60 -14.48 -29.85 7.49
CA ALA A 60 -13.51 -28.81 7.84
C ALA A 60 -14.18 -27.50 8.29
N ALA A 61 -15.29 -27.11 7.66
CA ALA A 61 -16.03 -25.90 7.97
C ALA A 61 -16.96 -26.04 9.19
N GLY A 62 -17.48 -27.24 9.45
CA GLY A 62 -18.43 -27.51 10.54
C GLY A 62 -17.88 -27.25 11.95
N LYS A 63 -16.56 -27.10 12.10
CA LYS A 63 -15.89 -26.74 13.35
C LYS A 63 -15.94 -25.23 13.65
N ALA A 64 -16.28 -24.39 12.66
CA ALA A 64 -16.32 -22.95 12.82
C ALA A 64 -17.63 -22.48 13.49
N GLY A 65 -17.56 -21.39 14.26
CA GLY A 65 -18.74 -20.77 14.88
C GLY A 65 -19.67 -20.00 13.91
N LEU A 66 -19.33 -19.99 12.62
CA LEU A 66 -19.98 -19.23 11.56
C LEU A 66 -21.07 -20.07 10.87
N ALA A 67 -22.19 -19.45 10.46
CA ALA A 67 -23.17 -20.13 9.61
C ALA A 67 -22.60 -20.34 8.20
N VAL A 68 -22.18 -21.56 7.89
CA VAL A 68 -21.55 -21.93 6.61
C VAL A 68 -22.49 -22.78 5.75
N ILE A 69 -22.51 -22.48 4.45
CA ILE A 69 -23.17 -23.30 3.43
C ILE A 69 -22.11 -23.73 2.42
N VAL A 70 -21.87 -25.03 2.28
CA VAL A 70 -20.94 -25.55 1.27
C VAL A 70 -21.72 -25.95 0.02
N VAL A 71 -21.26 -25.46 -1.13
CA VAL A 71 -21.91 -25.66 -2.42
C VAL A 71 -20.93 -26.37 -3.35
N ALA A 72 -21.38 -27.47 -3.96
CA ALA A 72 -20.63 -28.17 -4.98
C ALA A 72 -20.77 -27.43 -6.32
N SER A 73 -19.67 -27.29 -7.02
CA SER A 73 -19.57 -26.71 -8.35
C SER A 73 -18.73 -27.62 -9.25
N ALA A 74 -19.12 -27.75 -10.52
CA ALA A 74 -18.43 -28.57 -11.51
C ALA A 74 -17.17 -27.88 -12.05
N ASP A 75 -17.24 -26.57 -12.29
CA ASP A 75 -16.22 -25.82 -13.02
C ASP A 75 -16.23 -24.31 -12.69
N THR A 76 -15.34 -23.55 -13.32
CA THR A 76 -15.21 -22.10 -13.16
C THR A 76 -16.42 -21.32 -13.69
N THR A 77 -17.16 -21.85 -14.67
CA THR A 77 -18.38 -21.23 -15.21
C THR A 77 -19.49 -21.25 -14.17
N GLU A 78 -19.68 -22.39 -13.51
CA GLU A 78 -20.63 -22.53 -12.41
C GLU A 78 -20.21 -21.71 -11.19
N ASP A 79 -18.91 -21.64 -10.87
CA ASP A 79 -18.37 -20.77 -9.81
C ASP A 79 -18.76 -19.29 -10.01
N LEU A 80 -18.68 -18.80 -11.25
CA LEU A 80 -19.05 -17.43 -11.63
C LEU A 80 -20.56 -17.21 -11.58
N ARG A 81 -21.38 -18.17 -12.01
CA ARG A 81 -22.85 -18.10 -11.89
C ARG A 81 -23.29 -18.06 -10.42
N MET A 82 -22.75 -18.93 -9.57
CA MET A 82 -23.00 -18.92 -8.13
C MET A 82 -22.56 -17.61 -7.49
N THR A 83 -21.44 -17.03 -7.94
CA THR A 83 -21.02 -15.69 -7.49
C THR A 83 -22.11 -14.65 -7.77
N ALA A 84 -22.65 -14.65 -8.99
CA ALA A 84 -23.70 -13.72 -9.38
C ALA A 84 -24.95 -13.89 -8.51
N GLU A 85 -25.42 -15.11 -8.30
CA GLU A 85 -26.60 -15.44 -7.50
C GLU A 85 -26.43 -15.01 -6.03
N ILE A 86 -25.36 -15.47 -5.38
CA ILE A 86 -25.08 -15.18 -3.96
C ILE A 86 -24.87 -13.69 -3.73
N ALA A 87 -24.18 -13.02 -4.66
CA ALA A 87 -24.00 -11.57 -4.57
C ALA A 87 -25.31 -10.82 -4.77
N ASP A 88 -26.20 -11.25 -5.66
CA ASP A 88 -27.49 -10.59 -5.89
C ASP A 88 -28.38 -10.64 -4.64
N GLU A 89 -28.47 -11.81 -4.01
CA GLU A 89 -29.29 -12.06 -2.81
C GLU A 89 -28.75 -11.43 -1.51
N ALA A 90 -27.47 -11.05 -1.46
CA ALA A 90 -26.88 -10.52 -0.24
C ALA A 90 -27.59 -9.23 0.24
N HIS A 91 -27.82 -9.07 1.55
CA HIS A 91 -28.43 -7.84 2.10
C HIS A 91 -27.41 -6.81 2.62
N GLY A 92 -26.14 -6.93 2.24
CA GLY A 92 -25.08 -6.05 2.70
C GLY A 92 -23.78 -6.20 1.93
N ARG A 93 -22.66 -6.01 2.62
CA ARG A 93 -21.32 -6.16 2.02
C ARG A 93 -21.04 -7.63 1.73
N VAL A 94 -20.38 -7.89 0.61
CA VAL A 94 -19.93 -9.24 0.25
C VAL A 94 -18.41 -9.26 0.25
N VAL A 95 -17.83 -10.23 0.92
CA VAL A 95 -16.40 -10.53 0.88
C VAL A 95 -16.23 -11.76 0.01
N ILE A 96 -15.39 -11.68 -1.01
CA ILE A 96 -15.07 -12.80 -1.88
C ILE A 96 -13.60 -13.12 -1.71
N GLY A 97 -13.25 -14.40 -1.56
CA GLY A 97 -11.84 -14.75 -1.51
C GLY A 97 -11.51 -16.23 -1.59
N CYS A 98 -10.22 -16.51 -1.66
CA CYS A 98 -9.69 -17.87 -1.76
C CYS A 98 -9.63 -18.52 -0.37
N ALA A 99 -10.23 -19.71 -0.22
CA ALA A 99 -10.34 -20.39 1.07
C ALA A 99 -8.99 -20.98 1.56
N HIS A 100 -8.00 -21.06 0.68
CA HIS A 100 -6.65 -21.57 0.97
C HIS A 100 -5.64 -20.47 1.35
N VAL A 101 -6.11 -19.26 1.68
CA VAL A 101 -5.24 -18.17 2.15
C VAL A 101 -4.98 -18.28 3.65
N LEU A 102 -3.71 -18.23 4.03
CA LEU A 102 -3.25 -18.14 5.42
C LEU A 102 -2.64 -16.76 5.70
N THR A 103 -3.27 -15.99 6.58
CA THR A 103 -2.82 -14.63 6.95
C THR A 103 -3.19 -14.26 8.39
N HIS A 104 -2.54 -13.23 8.94
CA HIS A 104 -2.88 -12.67 10.26
C HIS A 104 -4.28 -12.05 10.29
N GLY A 105 -4.91 -12.05 11.48
CA GLY A 105 -6.24 -11.49 11.64
C GLY A 105 -6.28 -10.00 11.34
N GLU A 106 -5.23 -9.27 11.75
CA GLU A 106 -5.10 -7.83 11.50
C GLU A 106 -4.99 -7.47 10.01
N ALA A 107 -4.47 -8.37 9.15
CA ALA A 107 -4.41 -8.15 7.71
C ALA A 107 -5.82 -8.11 7.10
N LEU A 108 -6.63 -9.13 7.41
CA LEU A 108 -8.04 -9.19 7.01
C LEU A 108 -8.85 -8.05 7.64
N ALA A 109 -8.61 -7.75 8.92
CA ALA A 109 -9.26 -6.63 9.60
C ALA A 109 -8.99 -5.29 8.90
N GLY A 110 -7.76 -5.09 8.39
CA GLY A 110 -7.38 -3.92 7.62
C GLY A 110 -8.15 -3.74 6.31
N LEU A 111 -8.66 -4.83 5.72
CA LEU A 111 -9.56 -4.81 4.57
C LEU A 111 -11.03 -4.70 5.00
N LEU A 112 -11.47 -5.52 5.95
CA LEU A 112 -12.89 -5.71 6.29
C LEU A 112 -13.44 -4.62 7.21
N ALA A 113 -12.70 -4.28 8.26
CA ALA A 113 -13.15 -3.37 9.31
C ALA A 113 -12.81 -1.89 9.05
N ASP A 114 -11.83 -1.58 8.20
CA ASP A 114 -11.48 -0.18 7.90
C ASP A 114 -12.62 0.51 7.10
N PRO A 115 -13.29 1.52 7.67
CA PRO A 115 -14.44 2.18 7.05
C PRO A 115 -14.06 3.06 5.85
N ARG A 116 -12.78 3.39 5.67
CA ARG A 116 -12.30 4.13 4.49
C ARG A 116 -12.28 3.24 3.25
N ILE A 117 -12.34 1.92 3.45
CA ILE A 117 -12.36 0.95 2.37
C ILE A 117 -13.80 0.57 2.14
N VAL A 118 -14.36 1.16 1.10
CA VAL A 118 -15.71 0.88 0.62
C VAL A 118 -15.67 -0.46 -0.11
N THR A 119 -15.11 -0.44 -1.31
CA THR A 119 -14.84 -1.60 -2.16
C THR A 119 -13.33 -1.65 -2.35
N GLY A 120 -12.71 -2.80 -2.11
CA GLY A 120 -11.25 -2.88 -2.13
C GLY A 120 -10.72 -4.30 -2.06
N ILE A 121 -9.42 -4.44 -2.30
CA ILE A 121 -8.71 -5.71 -2.30
C ILE A 121 -7.62 -5.73 -1.23
N LEU A 122 -7.30 -6.93 -0.72
CA LEU A 122 -6.06 -7.16 -0.01
C LEU A 122 -4.92 -7.28 -1.04
N GLY A 123 -3.82 -6.58 -0.79
CA GLY A 123 -2.70 -6.55 -1.72
C GLY A 123 -1.35 -6.37 -1.05
N THR A 124 -0.26 -6.54 -1.79
CA THR A 124 1.08 -6.30 -1.27
C THR A 124 2.05 -5.89 -2.37
N SER A 125 3.02 -5.02 -2.04
CA SER A 125 4.19 -4.79 -2.89
C SER A 125 5.38 -5.68 -2.46
N SER A 126 5.18 -6.54 -1.47
CA SER A 126 6.21 -7.46 -0.98
C SER A 126 6.48 -8.55 -2.01
N PRO A 127 7.74 -9.02 -2.09
CA PRO A 127 8.08 -10.23 -2.84
C PRO A 127 7.22 -11.44 -2.48
N ARG A 128 6.65 -11.51 -1.27
CA ARG A 128 5.75 -12.61 -0.83
C ARG A 128 4.52 -12.80 -1.71
N GLY A 129 4.08 -11.75 -2.41
CA GLY A 129 2.93 -11.83 -3.30
C GLY A 129 3.25 -12.38 -4.69
N PHE A 130 4.49 -12.78 -4.99
CA PHE A 130 4.89 -13.11 -6.36
C PHE A 130 4.11 -14.28 -6.97
N TRP A 131 3.57 -15.18 -6.14
CA TRP A 131 2.67 -16.27 -6.55
C TRP A 131 1.24 -15.82 -6.84
N SER A 132 0.93 -14.54 -6.71
CA SER A 132 -0.43 -14.00 -6.83
C SER A 132 -0.52 -13.02 -8.00
N PHE A 133 -1.74 -12.74 -8.47
CA PHE A 133 -1.90 -11.92 -9.66
C PHE A 133 -1.43 -10.48 -9.46
N ALA A 134 -0.71 -9.97 -10.44
CA ALA A 134 -0.18 -8.63 -10.42
C ALA A 134 -1.29 -7.59 -10.59
N VAL A 135 -1.18 -6.46 -9.89
CA VAL A 135 -2.09 -5.33 -10.03
C VAL A 135 -1.30 -4.03 -10.13
N ARG A 136 -1.82 -3.08 -10.89
CA ARG A 136 -1.30 -1.72 -10.93
C ARG A 136 -2.19 -0.84 -10.08
N THR A 137 -1.57 -0.15 -9.13
CA THR A 137 -2.22 0.90 -8.36
C THR A 137 -1.68 2.27 -8.69
N VAL A 138 -2.57 3.25 -8.76
CA VAL A 138 -2.23 4.66 -8.87
C VAL A 138 -2.96 5.39 -7.75
N ARG A 139 -2.18 6.01 -6.85
CA ARG A 139 -2.70 6.77 -5.70
C ARG A 139 -3.67 5.96 -4.81
N GLY A 140 -3.42 4.67 -4.66
CA GLY A 140 -4.21 3.78 -3.80
C GLY A 140 -5.45 3.17 -4.47
N ARG A 141 -5.77 3.57 -5.71
CA ARG A 141 -6.79 2.94 -6.55
C ARG A 141 -6.15 1.88 -7.46
N VAL A 142 -6.80 0.73 -7.59
CA VAL A 142 -6.45 -0.28 -8.60
C VAL A 142 -6.97 0.18 -9.95
N VAL A 143 -6.06 0.27 -10.92
CA VAL A 143 -6.35 0.77 -12.28
C VAL A 143 -6.15 -0.28 -13.35
N SER A 144 -5.46 -1.38 -13.01
CA SER A 144 -5.29 -2.56 -13.84
C SER A 144 -5.04 -3.77 -12.94
N ALA A 145 -5.53 -4.93 -13.34
CA ALA A 145 -5.42 -6.18 -12.60
C ALA A 145 -5.19 -7.33 -13.56
N ALA A 146 -4.32 -8.26 -13.17
CA ALA A 146 -4.13 -9.52 -13.86
C ALA A 146 -5.07 -10.58 -13.29
N SER A 147 -5.28 -11.61 -14.07
CA SER A 147 -6.03 -12.83 -13.72
C SER A 147 -5.46 -13.99 -14.55
N PRO A 148 -6.03 -15.20 -14.50
CA PRO A 148 -5.62 -16.29 -15.40
C PRO A 148 -5.66 -15.90 -16.88
N PHE A 149 -6.57 -14.99 -17.24
CA PHE A 149 -6.87 -14.63 -18.64
C PHE A 149 -6.46 -13.21 -19.03
N HIS A 150 -6.02 -12.40 -18.06
CA HIS A 150 -5.78 -10.97 -18.25
C HIS A 150 -4.38 -10.57 -17.80
N SER A 151 -3.73 -9.72 -18.60
CA SER A 151 -2.44 -9.14 -18.26
C SER A 151 -2.63 -7.77 -17.58
N ALA A 152 -1.70 -7.42 -16.70
CA ALA A 152 -1.62 -6.09 -16.09
C ALA A 152 -0.34 -5.39 -16.55
N GLY A 153 -0.47 -4.27 -17.27
CA GLY A 153 0.65 -3.47 -17.74
C GLY A 153 1.30 -2.69 -16.61
N ARG A 154 2.63 -2.81 -16.47
CA ARG A 154 3.46 -2.09 -15.48
C ARG A 154 2.95 -2.27 -14.02
N PRO A 155 2.82 -3.51 -13.53
CA PRO A 155 2.28 -3.77 -12.19
C PRO A 155 3.21 -3.23 -11.10
N ASN A 156 2.64 -2.99 -9.91
CA ASN A 156 3.38 -2.50 -8.76
C ASN A 156 2.98 -3.11 -7.41
N ASN A 157 1.97 -3.96 -7.40
CA ASN A 157 1.51 -4.74 -6.26
C ASN A 157 1.00 -6.10 -6.77
N TYR A 158 0.68 -6.98 -5.84
CA TYR A 158 -0.02 -8.25 -6.05
C TYR A 158 -1.35 -8.25 -5.31
N PHE A 159 -2.36 -8.90 -5.89
CA PHE A 159 -3.66 -9.19 -5.30
C PHE A 159 -3.55 -10.44 -4.43
N LEU A 160 -3.98 -10.37 -3.17
CA LEU A 160 -3.80 -11.45 -2.19
C LEU A 160 -5.07 -12.29 -1.96
N GLY A 161 -5.90 -12.47 -3.00
CA GLY A 161 -7.02 -13.40 -2.98
C GLY A 161 -8.24 -12.97 -2.16
N PHE A 162 -8.36 -11.72 -1.74
CA PHE A 162 -9.56 -11.20 -1.05
C PHE A 162 -10.03 -9.86 -1.58
N VAL A 163 -11.30 -9.78 -1.94
CA VAL A 163 -12.00 -8.55 -2.31
C VAL A 163 -13.21 -8.33 -1.41
N LYS A 164 -13.39 -7.10 -0.94
CA LYS A 164 -14.60 -6.62 -0.27
C LYS A 164 -15.38 -5.75 -1.23
N VAL A 165 -16.67 -6.02 -1.39
CA VAL A 165 -17.57 -5.29 -2.28
C VAL A 165 -18.71 -4.66 -1.46
N ASP A 166 -18.85 -3.34 -1.59
CA ASP A 166 -19.93 -2.58 -0.97
C ASP A 166 -21.24 -2.74 -1.77
N PRO A 167 -22.43 -2.63 -1.13
CA PRO A 167 -23.71 -2.76 -1.84
C PRO A 167 -23.84 -1.88 -3.09
N ARG A 168 -23.19 -0.71 -3.11
CA ARG A 168 -23.20 0.22 -4.25
C ARG A 168 -22.53 -0.33 -5.52
N ASP A 169 -21.58 -1.24 -5.38
CA ASP A 169 -20.82 -1.80 -6.50
C ASP A 169 -21.24 -3.24 -6.84
N ARG A 170 -22.16 -3.81 -6.05
CA ARG A 170 -22.55 -5.21 -6.16
C ARG A 170 -23.25 -5.55 -7.47
N GLY A 171 -24.06 -4.64 -8.01
CA GLY A 171 -24.66 -4.83 -9.35
C GLY A 171 -23.60 -4.97 -10.45
N ARG A 172 -22.47 -4.26 -10.34
CA ARG A 172 -21.35 -4.38 -11.28
C ARG A 172 -20.59 -5.70 -11.12
N LEU A 173 -20.43 -6.16 -9.87
CA LEU A 173 -19.90 -7.49 -9.58
C LEU A 173 -20.77 -8.58 -10.23
N VAL A 174 -22.09 -8.52 -10.03
CA VAL A 174 -23.05 -9.50 -10.59
C VAL A 174 -23.00 -9.50 -12.12
N ALA A 175 -23.00 -8.32 -12.74
CA ALA A 175 -22.91 -8.19 -14.19
C ALA A 175 -21.58 -8.76 -14.73
N ALA A 176 -20.45 -8.46 -14.08
CA ALA A 176 -19.15 -8.99 -14.47
C ALA A 176 -19.09 -10.52 -14.30
N ALA A 177 -19.62 -11.06 -13.21
CA ALA A 177 -19.65 -12.49 -12.96
C ALA A 177 -20.46 -13.25 -14.03
N ARG A 178 -21.65 -12.75 -14.38
CA ARG A 178 -22.47 -13.32 -15.47
C ARG A 178 -21.75 -13.27 -16.81
N HIS A 179 -21.19 -12.12 -17.16
CA HIS A 179 -20.49 -11.97 -18.44
C HIS A 179 -19.28 -12.91 -18.52
N PHE A 180 -18.47 -13.04 -17.46
CA PHE A 180 -17.37 -14.00 -17.47
C PHE A 180 -17.83 -15.45 -17.51
N ALA A 181 -18.98 -15.79 -16.91
CA ALA A 181 -19.53 -17.13 -17.03
C ALA A 181 -19.91 -17.46 -18.49
N ASP A 182 -20.45 -16.47 -19.22
CA ASP A 182 -20.76 -16.64 -20.64
C ASP A 182 -19.48 -16.81 -21.47
N LEU A 183 -18.46 -15.98 -21.23
CA LEU A 183 -17.17 -16.07 -21.94
C LEU A 183 -16.41 -17.37 -21.62
N SER A 184 -16.45 -17.83 -20.37
CA SER A 184 -15.77 -19.07 -19.96
C SER A 184 -16.40 -20.31 -20.58
N ALA A 185 -17.67 -20.26 -20.97
CA ALA A 185 -18.35 -21.34 -21.68
C ALA A 185 -17.96 -21.43 -23.16
N GLU A 186 -17.41 -20.34 -23.74
CA GLU A 186 -17.03 -20.24 -25.15
C GLU A 186 -15.53 -20.54 -25.42
N GLU A 187 -14.73 -20.77 -24.38
CA GLU A 187 -13.27 -21.07 -24.39
C GLU A 187 -12.44 -20.31 -25.47
N PRO A 188 -12.15 -19.01 -25.27
CA PRO A 188 -11.33 -18.27 -26.22
C PRO A 188 -9.87 -18.75 -26.28
N GLU A 189 -9.38 -19.20 -27.45
CA GLU A 189 -7.99 -19.67 -27.69
C GLU A 189 -6.88 -18.73 -27.14
N ARG A 190 -7.14 -17.43 -27.02
CA ARG A 190 -6.14 -16.42 -26.59
C ARG A 190 -5.75 -16.52 -25.12
N TRP A 191 -6.56 -17.18 -24.30
CA TRP A 191 -6.41 -17.21 -22.84
C TRP A 191 -5.27 -18.12 -22.34
N GLU A 192 -4.94 -19.18 -23.08
CA GLU A 192 -3.79 -20.05 -22.77
C GLU A 192 -2.47 -19.28 -22.73
N SER A 193 -2.31 -18.31 -23.65
CA SER A 193 -1.09 -17.50 -23.75
C SER A 193 -0.77 -16.68 -22.50
N GLN A 194 -1.75 -16.40 -21.63
CA GLN A 194 -1.54 -15.64 -20.40
C GLN A 194 -0.94 -16.50 -19.29
N LEU A 195 -1.41 -17.75 -19.13
CA LEU A 195 -0.87 -18.66 -18.12
C LEU A 195 0.60 -18.98 -18.40
N ASP A 196 0.97 -19.13 -19.68
CA ASP A 196 2.37 -19.25 -20.10
C ASP A 196 3.22 -18.03 -19.69
N ARG A 197 2.69 -16.81 -19.85
CA ARG A 197 3.38 -15.59 -19.40
C ARG A 197 3.59 -15.61 -17.89
N ILE A 198 2.57 -15.98 -17.11
CA ILE A 198 2.63 -16.09 -15.65
C ILE A 198 3.66 -17.15 -15.22
N ALA A 199 3.63 -18.33 -15.86
CA ALA A 199 4.58 -19.41 -15.61
C ALA A 199 6.03 -18.95 -15.85
N ASN A 200 6.27 -18.24 -16.95
CA ASN A 200 7.57 -17.69 -17.29
C ASN A 200 8.05 -16.62 -16.29
N GLU A 201 7.15 -15.74 -15.83
CA GLU A 201 7.46 -14.77 -14.77
C GLU A 201 7.86 -15.46 -13.45
N TRP A 202 7.13 -16.49 -13.04
CA TRP A 202 7.46 -17.28 -11.84
C TRP A 202 8.78 -18.03 -11.99
N ARG A 203 9.05 -18.61 -13.17
CA ARG A 203 10.31 -19.30 -13.46
C ARG A 203 11.51 -18.36 -13.37
N VAL A 204 11.42 -17.18 -13.99
CA VAL A 204 12.46 -16.14 -13.87
C VAL A 204 12.65 -15.74 -12.41
N ARG A 205 11.56 -15.64 -11.64
CA ARG A 205 11.64 -15.26 -10.23
C ARG A 205 12.32 -16.32 -9.35
N LEU A 206 12.01 -17.60 -9.54
CA LEU A 206 12.67 -18.68 -8.82
C LEU A 206 14.16 -18.77 -9.16
N TRP A 207 14.51 -18.60 -10.44
CA TRP A 207 15.90 -18.50 -10.86
C TRP A 207 16.64 -17.35 -10.18
N GLN A 208 16.02 -16.16 -10.08
CA GLN A 208 16.61 -15.02 -9.37
C GLN A 208 16.91 -15.36 -7.91
N VAL A 209 15.94 -15.99 -7.22
CA VAL A 209 16.09 -16.38 -5.81
C VAL A 209 17.20 -17.43 -5.65
N ALA A 210 17.29 -18.40 -6.56
CA ALA A 210 18.36 -19.39 -6.56
C ALA A 210 19.74 -18.75 -6.78
N GLN A 211 19.87 -17.86 -7.76
CA GLN A 211 21.11 -17.13 -8.03
C GLN A 211 21.55 -16.25 -6.85
N GLU A 212 20.62 -15.52 -6.24
CA GLU A 212 20.91 -14.69 -5.07
C GLU A 212 21.36 -15.56 -3.87
N ARG A 213 20.75 -16.73 -3.70
CA ARG A 213 21.13 -17.70 -2.65
C ARG A 213 22.53 -18.26 -2.87
N GLU A 214 22.91 -18.56 -4.11
CA GLU A 214 24.21 -19.14 -4.46
C GLU A 214 25.34 -18.10 -4.44
N THR A 215 25.10 -16.92 -5.02
CA THR A 215 26.12 -15.89 -5.23
C THR A 215 26.16 -14.83 -4.13
N GLY A 216 25.09 -14.72 -3.33
CA GLY A 216 24.89 -13.64 -2.36
C GLY A 216 24.57 -12.28 -3.00
N VAL A 217 24.37 -12.22 -4.33
CA VAL A 217 24.11 -10.99 -5.07
C VAL A 217 22.84 -11.16 -5.90
N ALA A 218 21.90 -10.22 -5.73
CA ALA A 218 20.69 -10.19 -6.55
C ALA A 218 21.06 -9.91 -8.03
N PRO A 219 20.51 -10.69 -8.99
CA PRO A 219 20.75 -10.46 -10.43
C PRO A 219 20.30 -9.08 -10.89
N ASP A 220 20.94 -8.56 -11.95
CA ASP A 220 20.58 -7.28 -12.57
C ASP A 220 19.13 -7.29 -13.08
N PRO A 221 18.25 -6.38 -12.60
CA PRO A 221 16.85 -6.34 -13.00
C PRO A 221 16.57 -6.09 -14.50
N GLY A 222 17.60 -5.71 -15.29
CA GLY A 222 17.47 -5.47 -16.73
C GLY A 222 17.97 -6.61 -17.61
N ARG A 223 18.56 -7.68 -17.03
CA ARG A 223 19.27 -8.71 -17.80
C ARG A 223 18.90 -10.10 -17.31
N PHE A 224 17.79 -10.61 -17.85
CA PHE A 224 17.31 -11.96 -17.55
C PHE A 224 17.60 -12.93 -18.70
N PRO A 225 17.91 -14.19 -18.39
CA PRO A 225 17.94 -15.24 -19.42
C PRO A 225 16.53 -15.43 -20.00
N ASP A 226 16.47 -15.97 -21.22
CA ASP A 226 15.21 -16.43 -21.81
C ASP A 226 14.54 -17.43 -20.84
N PRO A 227 13.28 -17.22 -20.41
CA PRO A 227 12.57 -18.14 -19.54
C PRO A 227 12.67 -19.60 -19.98
N ALA A 228 12.60 -19.89 -21.29
CA ALA A 228 12.69 -21.26 -21.81
C ALA A 228 14.06 -21.93 -21.56
N SER A 229 15.12 -21.13 -21.36
CA SER A 229 16.48 -21.62 -21.11
C SER A 229 16.74 -21.91 -19.62
N ILE A 230 15.89 -21.43 -18.72
CA ILE A 230 16.06 -21.59 -17.27
C ILE A 230 15.79 -23.04 -16.87
N ARG A 231 16.74 -23.63 -16.13
CA ARG A 231 16.58 -24.95 -15.50
C ARG A 231 16.42 -24.75 -14.00
N LEU A 232 15.27 -25.14 -13.47
CA LEU A 232 14.97 -25.10 -12.04
C LEU A 232 15.18 -26.47 -11.39
N ALA A 233 15.21 -26.49 -10.05
CA ALA A 233 15.16 -27.74 -9.31
C ALA A 233 13.80 -28.44 -9.54
N PRO A 234 13.73 -29.78 -9.55
CA PRO A 234 12.46 -30.50 -9.77
C PRO A 234 11.30 -30.05 -8.87
N GLN A 235 11.60 -29.73 -7.60
CA GLN A 235 10.60 -29.24 -6.64
C GLN A 235 10.02 -27.87 -7.01
N ASP A 236 10.80 -27.01 -7.67
CA ASP A 236 10.35 -25.69 -8.10
C ASP A 236 9.47 -25.81 -9.36
N GLU A 237 9.78 -26.76 -10.24
CA GLU A 237 8.94 -27.10 -11.41
C GLU A 237 7.58 -27.66 -10.97
N GLU A 238 7.58 -28.61 -10.03
CA GLU A 238 6.36 -29.16 -9.43
C GLU A 238 5.51 -28.08 -8.74
N GLU A 239 6.15 -27.13 -8.03
CA GLU A 239 5.44 -26.00 -7.42
C GLU A 239 4.82 -25.09 -8.49
N ILE A 240 5.52 -24.79 -9.60
CA ILE A 240 4.95 -24.00 -10.70
C ILE A 240 3.72 -24.70 -11.29
N GLU A 241 3.80 -26.00 -11.57
CA GLU A 241 2.67 -26.76 -12.12
C GLU A 241 1.46 -26.76 -11.17
N LEU A 242 1.69 -26.90 -9.87
CA LEU A 242 0.63 -26.84 -8.86
C LEU A 242 0.02 -25.43 -8.77
N ARG A 243 0.84 -24.38 -8.89
CA ARG A 243 0.40 -22.98 -8.88
C ARG A 243 -0.41 -22.63 -10.12
N LEU A 244 -0.06 -23.17 -11.29
CA LEU A 244 -0.81 -22.98 -12.53
C LEU A 244 -2.20 -23.61 -12.45
N ARG A 245 -2.28 -24.87 -11.99
CA ARG A 245 -3.58 -25.53 -11.74
C ARG A 245 -4.46 -24.74 -10.77
N ALA A 246 -3.87 -24.19 -9.71
CA ALA A 246 -4.61 -23.35 -8.77
C ALA A 246 -5.02 -22.00 -9.38
N ALA A 247 -4.20 -21.43 -10.28
CA ALA A 247 -4.50 -20.18 -10.96
C ALA A 247 -5.64 -20.34 -11.96
N GLU A 248 -5.67 -21.42 -12.76
CA GLU A 248 -6.76 -21.74 -13.69
C GLU A 248 -8.13 -21.73 -13.01
N GLU A 249 -8.19 -22.19 -11.77
CA GLU A 249 -9.41 -22.27 -10.96
C GLU A 249 -9.72 -20.98 -10.16
N ASP A 250 -8.92 -19.91 -10.31
CA ASP A 250 -9.08 -18.65 -9.57
C ASP A 250 -10.04 -17.67 -10.26
N VAL A 251 -11.31 -17.81 -9.94
CA VAL A 251 -12.36 -16.87 -10.36
C VAL A 251 -12.29 -15.50 -9.65
N VAL A 252 -11.61 -15.40 -8.49
CA VAL A 252 -11.55 -14.16 -7.72
C VAL A 252 -10.71 -13.11 -8.44
N GLY A 253 -9.59 -13.51 -9.06
CA GLY A 253 -8.78 -12.65 -9.91
C GLY A 253 -9.58 -12.09 -11.09
N VAL A 254 -10.40 -12.92 -11.73
CA VAL A 254 -11.28 -12.54 -12.85
C VAL A 254 -12.34 -11.53 -12.40
N LEU A 255 -12.97 -11.74 -11.24
CA LEU A 255 -13.93 -10.79 -10.67
C LEU A 255 -13.30 -9.42 -10.36
N VAL A 256 -12.03 -9.40 -9.91
CA VAL A 256 -11.28 -8.15 -9.71
C VAL A 256 -11.08 -7.40 -11.04
N VAL A 257 -10.76 -8.11 -12.13
CA VAL A 257 -10.69 -7.51 -13.47
C VAL A 257 -12.04 -6.89 -13.86
N GLY A 258 -13.13 -7.63 -13.65
CA GLY A 258 -14.49 -7.15 -13.93
C GLY A 258 -14.88 -5.89 -13.15
N LEU A 259 -14.52 -5.81 -11.87
CA LEU A 259 -14.72 -4.62 -11.06
C LEU A 259 -13.91 -3.43 -11.58
N VAL A 260 -12.63 -3.64 -11.91
CA VAL A 260 -11.77 -2.57 -12.45
C VAL A 260 -12.31 -2.06 -13.78
N ARG A 261 -12.66 -2.96 -14.71
CA ARG A 261 -13.14 -2.61 -16.07
C ARG A 261 -14.57 -2.08 -16.10
N SER A 262 -15.38 -2.35 -15.08
CA SER A 262 -16.71 -1.70 -14.91
C SER A 262 -16.65 -0.31 -14.24
N GLY A 263 -15.44 0.21 -14.01
CA GLY A 263 -15.22 1.56 -13.47
C GLY A 263 -15.35 1.67 -11.94
N VAL A 264 -15.43 0.55 -11.21
CA VAL A 264 -15.50 0.56 -9.74
C VAL A 264 -14.26 1.21 -9.15
N HIS A 265 -14.45 2.04 -8.11
CA HIS A 265 -13.34 2.61 -7.36
C HIS A 265 -12.78 1.56 -6.38
N LEU A 266 -11.90 0.70 -6.87
CA LEU A 266 -11.31 -0.38 -6.09
C LEU A 266 -10.06 0.10 -5.34
N SER A 267 -10.13 0.15 -4.00
CA SER A 267 -8.98 0.55 -3.16
C SER A 267 -8.05 -0.64 -2.85
N LEU A 268 -6.73 -0.45 -2.89
CA LEU A 268 -5.78 -1.48 -2.44
C LEU A 268 -5.43 -1.32 -0.95
N ARG A 269 -5.56 -2.40 -0.20
CA ARG A 269 -5.08 -2.52 1.18
C ARG A 269 -3.84 -3.36 1.27
N GLY A 270 -2.72 -2.67 1.49
CA GLY A 270 -1.42 -3.29 1.72
C GLY A 270 -1.41 -4.21 2.93
N LEU A 271 -0.74 -5.34 2.80
CA LEU A 271 -0.46 -6.32 3.86
C LEU A 271 0.35 -5.75 5.04
N ARG A 272 1.04 -4.61 4.86
CA ARG A 272 1.68 -3.85 5.96
C ARG A 272 2.63 -4.64 6.86
N GLY A 273 3.30 -5.66 6.31
CA GLY A 273 4.26 -6.49 7.05
C GLY A 273 3.61 -7.64 7.82
N PHE A 274 2.28 -7.78 7.78
CA PHE A 274 1.61 -8.98 8.26
C PHE A 274 1.98 -10.19 7.40
N PHE A 275 1.79 -11.38 7.94
CA PHE A 275 2.06 -12.63 7.26
C PHE A 275 1.00 -12.93 6.21
N TYR A 276 1.43 -13.51 5.09
CA TYR A 276 0.56 -14.03 4.04
C TYR A 276 1.24 -15.24 3.38
N ALA A 277 0.46 -16.28 3.12
CA ALA A 277 0.81 -17.40 2.27
C ALA A 277 -0.45 -18.03 1.67
N THR A 278 -0.29 -18.74 0.55
CA THR A 278 -1.29 -19.61 -0.06
C THR A 278 -0.69 -21.01 -0.17
N PRO A 279 -0.66 -21.80 0.93
CA PRO A 279 -0.07 -23.13 0.89
C PRO A 279 -0.89 -24.07 -0.01
N LEU A 280 -0.19 -24.83 -0.85
CA LEU A 280 -0.79 -25.86 -1.72
C LEU A 280 -0.28 -27.27 -1.39
N SER A 281 0.47 -27.43 -0.30
CA SER A 281 0.88 -28.73 0.24
C SER A 281 0.88 -28.71 1.76
N GLU A 282 0.79 -29.87 2.40
CA GLU A 282 0.88 -29.97 3.86
C GLU A 282 2.21 -29.45 4.38
N ARG A 283 3.30 -29.72 3.65
CA ARG A 283 4.64 -29.20 3.97
C ARG A 283 4.63 -27.67 3.96
N ALA A 284 4.05 -27.05 2.93
CA ALA A 284 3.95 -25.61 2.84
C ALA A 284 3.04 -25.03 3.93
N ALA A 285 1.92 -25.68 4.24
CA ALA A 285 0.99 -25.24 5.29
C ALA A 285 1.66 -25.26 6.68
N ARG A 286 2.34 -26.35 7.04
CA ARG A 286 3.10 -26.46 8.32
C ARG A 286 4.21 -25.42 8.40
N ALA A 287 4.96 -25.21 7.32
CA ALA A 287 6.01 -24.18 7.27
C ALA A 287 5.42 -22.77 7.44
N ALA A 288 4.32 -22.47 6.74
CA ALA A 288 3.64 -21.19 6.81
C ALA A 288 3.08 -20.89 8.21
N VAL A 289 2.48 -21.88 8.89
CA VAL A 289 2.01 -21.73 10.28
C VAL A 289 3.17 -21.47 11.23
N LYS A 290 4.25 -22.26 11.12
CA LYS A 290 5.45 -22.07 11.95
C LYS A 290 6.03 -20.67 11.75
N GLU A 291 6.16 -20.23 10.51
CA GLU A 291 6.67 -18.90 10.19
C GLU A 291 5.74 -17.81 10.75
N MET A 292 4.43 -17.91 10.50
CA MET A 292 3.42 -16.96 10.98
C MET A 292 3.46 -16.79 12.50
N SER A 293 3.70 -17.87 13.25
CA SER A 293 3.79 -17.84 14.72
C SER A 293 4.99 -17.06 15.25
N GLY A 294 6.04 -16.88 14.44
CA GLY A 294 7.21 -16.05 14.77
C GLY A 294 6.95 -14.54 14.69
N TYR A 295 5.82 -14.13 14.11
CA TYR A 295 5.45 -12.72 13.96
C TYR A 295 4.65 -12.23 15.16
N ASN A 296 5.01 -11.08 15.69
CA ASN A 296 4.21 -10.38 16.67
C ASN A 296 3.23 -9.43 15.97
N GLU A 297 1.95 -9.83 15.83
CA GLU A 297 0.91 -9.02 15.17
C GLU A 297 0.79 -7.61 15.75
N ASP A 298 0.85 -7.47 17.09
CA ASP A 298 0.75 -6.18 17.75
C ASP A 298 1.93 -5.26 17.40
N ARG A 299 3.15 -5.80 17.33
CA ARG A 299 4.33 -5.03 16.89
C ARG A 299 4.20 -4.59 15.44
N VAL A 300 3.75 -5.48 14.56
CA VAL A 300 3.52 -5.14 13.14
C VAL A 300 2.42 -4.09 13.01
N ALA A 301 1.31 -4.22 13.74
CA ALA A 301 0.24 -3.24 13.78
C ALA A 301 0.77 -1.87 14.24
N LEU A 302 1.59 -1.85 15.30
CA LEU A 302 2.21 -0.65 15.84
C LEU A 302 3.16 0.03 14.84
N ASP A 303 4.03 -0.74 14.20
CA ASP A 303 4.98 -0.23 13.21
C ASP A 303 4.25 0.28 11.96
N SER A 304 3.17 -0.39 11.56
CA SER A 304 2.32 0.02 10.43
C SER A 304 1.44 1.24 10.71
N ALA A 305 1.26 1.61 11.99
CA ALA A 305 0.53 2.80 12.40
C ALA A 305 1.33 4.09 12.12
N VAL A 306 2.63 4.00 11.88
CA VAL A 306 3.45 5.13 11.42
C VAL A 306 3.27 5.30 9.91
N LYS A 307 3.07 6.54 9.43
CA LYS A 307 2.89 6.79 7.99
C LYS A 307 4.22 6.56 7.26
N ALA A 308 4.23 5.68 6.26
CA ALA A 308 5.43 5.36 5.47
C ALA A 308 6.03 6.56 4.69
N ARG A 309 5.23 7.61 4.47
CA ARG A 309 5.62 8.80 3.70
C ARG A 309 5.74 10.06 4.57
N ASP A 310 6.00 9.90 5.86
CA ASP A 310 6.25 11.04 6.75
C ASP A 310 7.51 11.83 6.37
N GLY A 311 7.54 13.09 6.80
CA GLY A 311 8.72 13.95 6.72
C GLY A 311 9.91 13.36 7.48
N PHE A 312 11.10 13.87 7.19
CA PHE A 312 12.32 13.56 7.92
C PHE A 312 12.15 13.79 9.41
N PHE A 313 11.63 14.97 9.80
CA PHE A 313 11.53 15.32 11.21
C PHE A 313 10.60 14.36 11.95
N THR A 314 9.39 14.15 11.44
CA THR A 314 8.43 13.21 12.01
C THR A 314 9.01 11.81 12.11
N THR A 315 9.67 11.32 11.06
CA THR A 315 10.19 9.94 11.02
C THR A 315 11.26 9.67 12.08
N PHE A 316 12.20 10.60 12.27
CA PHE A 316 13.37 10.37 13.14
C PHE A 316 13.23 10.96 14.54
N PHE A 317 12.44 12.02 14.72
CA PHE A 317 12.34 12.74 15.99
C PHE A 317 10.99 12.62 16.68
N VAL A 318 9.99 11.98 16.06
CA VAL A 318 8.65 11.83 16.67
C VAL A 318 8.17 10.38 16.64
N SER A 319 8.12 9.77 15.45
CA SER A 319 7.65 8.40 15.23
C SER A 319 8.33 7.30 16.08
N PRO A 320 9.63 7.39 16.45
CA PRO A 320 10.28 6.34 17.23
C PRO A 320 9.63 6.09 18.59
N TYR A 321 9.09 7.13 19.25
CA TYR A 321 8.47 7.02 20.57
C TYR A 321 6.95 7.26 20.56
N SER A 322 6.43 8.11 19.67
CA SER A 322 5.00 8.45 19.61
C SER A 322 4.10 7.23 19.38
N LYS A 323 4.56 6.24 18.60
CA LYS A 323 3.79 5.00 18.38
C LYS A 323 3.48 4.28 19.70
N TYR A 324 4.42 4.26 20.64
CA TYR A 324 4.18 3.65 21.96
C TYR A 324 3.20 4.46 22.81
N ILE A 325 3.18 5.78 22.66
CA ILE A 325 2.15 6.64 23.27
C ILE A 325 0.78 6.32 22.66
N ALA A 326 0.69 6.13 21.34
CA ALA A 326 -0.55 5.69 20.69
C ALA A 326 -1.03 4.33 21.22
N ARG A 327 -0.13 3.37 21.39
CA ARG A 327 -0.45 2.08 22.02
C ARG A 327 -0.92 2.23 23.46
N PHE A 328 -0.28 3.08 24.24
CA PHE A 328 -0.70 3.39 25.61
C PHE A 328 -2.11 4.00 25.62
N ALA A 329 -2.36 5.00 24.77
CA ALA A 329 -3.67 5.63 24.63
C ALA A 329 -4.75 4.63 24.22
N ALA A 330 -4.45 3.71 23.30
CA ALA A 330 -5.35 2.62 22.90
C ALA A 330 -5.71 1.72 24.09
N ARG A 331 -4.73 1.31 24.90
CA ARG A 331 -4.96 0.50 26.12
C ARG A 331 -5.77 1.23 27.19
N ARG A 332 -5.72 2.57 27.21
CA ARG A 332 -6.53 3.41 28.11
C ARG A 332 -7.91 3.73 27.54
N GLY A 333 -8.25 3.26 26.35
CA GLY A 333 -9.54 3.51 25.70
C GLY A 333 -9.72 4.94 25.22
N TRP A 334 -8.64 5.70 25.03
CA TRP A 334 -8.73 7.06 24.50
C TRP A 334 -9.16 7.02 23.03
N THR A 335 -9.94 8.02 22.61
CA THR A 335 -10.37 8.13 21.21
C THR A 335 -9.41 9.04 20.42
N PRO A 336 -9.19 8.80 19.12
CA PRO A 336 -8.38 9.69 18.29
C PRO A 336 -8.82 11.16 18.38
N ASN A 337 -10.12 11.42 18.26
CA ASN A 337 -10.66 12.78 18.32
C ASN A 337 -10.35 13.49 19.65
N ALA A 338 -10.35 12.78 20.78
CA ALA A 338 -9.97 13.36 22.06
C ALA A 338 -8.49 13.77 22.08
N VAL A 339 -7.61 12.92 21.55
CA VAL A 339 -6.18 13.22 21.41
C VAL A 339 -5.96 14.42 20.47
N THR A 340 -6.68 14.49 19.35
CA THR A 340 -6.68 15.63 18.42
C THR A 340 -7.15 16.93 19.08
N THR A 341 -8.15 16.89 19.96
CA THR A 341 -8.57 18.09 20.71
C THR A 341 -7.50 18.55 21.69
N VAL A 342 -6.82 17.61 22.37
CA VAL A 342 -5.70 17.94 23.25
C VAL A 342 -4.53 18.55 22.47
N SER A 343 -4.21 18.04 21.27
CA SER A 343 -3.16 18.60 20.42
C SER A 343 -3.46 20.06 20.02
N LEU A 344 -4.72 20.37 19.68
CA LEU A 344 -5.13 21.75 19.39
C LEU A 344 -5.03 22.66 20.62
N ALA A 345 -5.50 22.21 21.78
CA ALA A 345 -5.42 22.98 23.01
C ALA A 345 -3.96 23.34 23.35
N LEU A 346 -3.04 22.39 23.22
CA LEU A 346 -1.60 22.63 23.39
C LEU A 346 -1.07 23.64 22.37
N GLY A 347 -1.53 23.59 21.12
CA GLY A 347 -1.17 24.57 20.09
C GLY A 347 -1.66 25.99 20.40
N ILE A 348 -2.86 26.14 20.96
CA ILE A 348 -3.39 27.44 21.42
C ILE A 348 -2.52 27.99 22.56
N ILE A 349 -2.17 27.15 23.53
CA ILE A 349 -1.30 27.56 24.65
C ILE A 349 0.10 27.94 24.13
N ALA A 350 0.65 27.20 23.17
CA ALA A 350 1.92 27.54 22.52
C ALA A 350 1.87 28.93 21.85
N ALA A 351 0.81 29.22 21.10
CA ALA A 351 0.59 30.54 20.48
C ALA A 351 0.46 31.66 21.54
N ALA A 352 -0.23 31.40 22.65
CA ALA A 352 -0.32 32.34 23.76
C ALA A 352 1.06 32.63 24.37
N CYS A 353 1.89 31.60 24.59
CA CYS A 353 3.28 31.77 25.06
C CYS A 353 4.13 32.61 24.08
N PHE A 354 4.01 32.38 22.78
CA PHE A 354 4.70 33.20 21.77
C PHE A 354 4.26 34.68 21.83
N SER A 355 2.99 34.95 22.15
CA SER A 355 2.42 36.30 22.22
C SER A 355 2.87 37.14 23.41
N VAL A 356 3.53 36.53 24.40
CA VAL A 356 4.06 37.21 25.60
C VAL A 356 5.15 38.23 25.22
N GLY A 357 5.92 37.97 24.17
CA GLY A 357 7.00 38.86 23.74
C GLY A 357 8.27 38.78 24.59
N SER A 358 8.45 37.72 25.39
CA SER A 358 9.69 37.48 26.14
C SER A 358 10.44 36.26 25.60
N ARG A 359 11.76 36.19 25.84
CA ARG A 359 12.55 35.01 25.45
C ARG A 359 12.04 33.72 26.09
N ALA A 360 11.66 33.78 27.36
CA ALA A 360 11.05 32.65 28.06
C ALA A 360 9.73 32.22 27.40
N GLY A 361 8.89 33.18 26.97
CA GLY A 361 7.68 32.90 26.21
C GLY A 361 7.95 32.22 24.87
N LEU A 362 8.98 32.66 24.13
CA LEU A 362 9.39 32.01 22.89
C LEU A 362 9.87 30.57 23.10
N ILE A 363 10.66 30.31 24.14
CA ILE A 363 11.15 28.96 24.47
C ILE A 363 9.98 28.06 24.90
N ALA A 364 9.10 28.54 25.78
CA ALA A 364 7.94 27.80 26.24
C ALA A 364 6.98 27.48 25.07
N GLY A 365 6.71 28.47 24.21
CA GLY A 365 5.91 28.28 22.99
C GLY A 365 6.53 27.25 22.04
N ALA A 366 7.85 27.29 21.85
CA ALA A 366 8.58 26.33 21.01
C ALA A 366 8.46 24.90 21.55
N VAL A 367 8.66 24.69 22.85
CA VAL A 367 8.50 23.37 23.49
C VAL A 367 7.06 22.88 23.37
N LEU A 368 6.08 23.72 23.71
CA LEU A 368 4.67 23.35 23.63
C LEU A 368 4.21 23.06 22.20
N LEU A 369 4.73 23.77 21.20
CA LEU A 369 4.44 23.50 19.80
C LEU A 369 4.95 22.11 19.38
N GLN A 370 6.14 21.71 19.84
CA GLN A 370 6.66 20.35 19.60
C GLN A 370 5.83 19.29 20.31
N VAL A 371 5.41 19.53 21.54
CA VAL A 371 4.52 18.61 22.27
C VAL A 371 3.17 18.49 21.56
N ALA A 372 2.57 19.61 21.14
CA ALA A 372 1.34 19.62 20.36
C ALA A 372 1.47 18.81 19.07
N PHE A 373 2.57 18.98 18.33
CA PHE A 373 2.85 18.21 17.12
C PHE A 373 3.02 16.71 17.35
N THR A 374 3.68 16.34 18.44
CA THR A 374 3.81 14.93 18.83
C THR A 374 2.45 14.32 19.15
N VAL A 375 1.61 14.99 19.95
CA VAL A 375 0.27 14.51 20.31
C VAL A 375 -0.62 14.38 19.08
N ASP A 376 -0.47 15.30 18.13
CA ASP A 376 -1.13 15.23 16.83
C ASP A 376 -0.69 13.99 16.01
N CYS A 377 0.61 13.69 15.98
CA CYS A 377 1.07 12.45 15.36
C CYS A 377 0.48 11.20 16.06
N VAL A 378 0.31 11.26 17.38
CA VAL A 378 -0.27 10.17 18.20
C VAL A 378 -1.74 9.93 17.84
N ASP A 379 -2.56 10.94 17.56
CA ASP A 379 -3.96 10.72 17.22
C ASP A 379 -4.13 9.89 15.94
N GLY A 380 -3.31 10.17 14.92
CA GLY A 380 -3.38 9.52 13.64
C GLY A 380 -2.81 8.12 13.70
N GLN A 381 -1.76 7.93 14.51
CA GLN A 381 -1.21 6.61 14.82
C GLN A 381 -2.22 5.78 15.61
N LEU A 382 -2.90 6.38 16.60
CA LEU A 382 -3.94 5.75 17.39
C LEU A 382 -5.08 5.27 16.49
N ALA A 383 -5.62 6.15 15.64
CA ALA A 383 -6.67 5.79 14.68
C ALA A 383 -6.26 4.63 13.75
N ARG A 384 -4.98 4.59 13.33
CA ARG A 384 -4.45 3.50 12.49
C ARG A 384 -4.27 2.20 13.24
N TYR A 385 -3.79 2.27 14.47
CA TYR A 385 -3.56 1.11 15.33
C TYR A 385 -4.87 0.47 15.80
N THR A 386 -5.88 1.27 16.17
CA THR A 386 -7.20 0.78 16.63
C THR A 386 -8.21 0.58 15.50
N ARG A 387 -7.85 0.97 14.26
CA ARG A 387 -8.74 0.97 13.08
C ARG A 387 -9.99 1.85 13.24
N THR A 388 -10.01 2.77 14.21
CA THR A 388 -11.12 3.70 14.43
C THR A 388 -10.92 4.97 13.61
N PHE A 389 -11.48 4.98 12.39
CA PHE A 389 -11.48 6.16 11.52
C PHE A 389 -12.87 6.77 11.44
N SER A 390 -12.92 8.10 11.36
CA SER A 390 -14.17 8.83 11.11
C SER A 390 -13.94 9.96 10.13
N LYS A 391 -15.00 10.31 9.36
CA LYS A 391 -14.98 11.49 8.47
C LYS A 391 -14.74 12.78 9.27
N LEU A 392 -15.39 12.89 10.44
CA LEU A 392 -15.19 13.99 11.37
C LEU A 392 -13.73 14.07 11.82
N GLY A 393 -13.13 12.97 12.25
CA GLY A 393 -11.72 12.95 12.68
C GLY A 393 -10.76 13.37 11.58
N ALA A 394 -10.94 12.87 10.35
CA ALA A 394 -10.12 13.30 9.20
C ALA A 394 -10.30 14.78 8.86
N TRP A 395 -11.51 15.33 9.02
CA TRP A 395 -11.77 16.75 8.85
C TRP A 395 -11.14 17.58 9.99
N LEU A 396 -11.26 17.15 11.24
CA LEU A 396 -10.68 17.80 12.41
C LEU A 396 -9.15 17.86 12.32
N ASP A 397 -8.49 16.73 12.04
CA ASP A 397 -7.04 16.64 11.76
C ASP A 397 -6.61 17.72 10.75
N SER A 398 -7.32 17.77 9.62
CA SER A 398 -7.05 18.72 8.54
C SER A 398 -7.26 20.19 8.93
N VAL A 399 -8.27 20.50 9.73
CA VAL A 399 -8.57 21.87 10.17
C VAL A 399 -7.62 22.31 11.29
N PHE A 400 -7.42 21.46 12.29
CA PHE A 400 -6.63 21.79 13.48
C PHE A 400 -5.15 21.98 13.14
N ASP A 401 -4.61 21.22 12.17
CA ASP A 401 -3.28 21.48 11.62
C ASP A 401 -3.10 22.92 11.14
N ARG A 402 -4.08 23.42 10.37
CA ARG A 402 -4.08 24.78 9.84
C ARG A 402 -4.29 25.80 10.94
N SER A 403 -5.23 25.54 11.85
CA SER A 403 -5.50 26.41 13.00
C SER A 403 -4.27 26.60 13.87
N LYS A 404 -3.54 25.53 14.22
CA LYS A 404 -2.30 25.61 15.00
C LYS A 404 -1.27 26.49 14.30
N GLU A 405 -1.06 26.31 13.00
CA GLU A 405 -0.11 27.11 12.22
C GLU A 405 -0.47 28.60 12.22
N TYR A 406 -1.73 28.95 11.95
CA TYR A 406 -2.17 30.34 11.92
C TYR A 406 -2.12 31.00 13.30
N LEU A 407 -2.49 30.27 14.35
CA LEU A 407 -2.40 30.75 15.72
C LEU A 407 -0.95 31.03 16.11
N VAL A 408 -0.01 30.15 15.76
CA VAL A 408 1.41 30.34 16.03
C VAL A 408 1.96 31.57 15.29
N TYR A 409 1.57 31.79 14.03
CA TYR A 409 1.97 32.98 13.28
C TYR A 409 1.43 34.25 13.94
N GLY A 410 0.15 34.27 14.34
CA GLY A 410 -0.43 35.38 15.08
C GLY A 410 0.26 35.64 16.42
N GLY A 411 0.51 34.57 17.20
CA GLY A 411 1.22 34.66 18.48
C GLY A 411 2.63 35.23 18.34
N LEU A 412 3.40 34.76 17.37
CA LEU A 412 4.74 35.29 17.07
C LEU A 412 4.70 36.76 16.65
N ALA A 413 3.74 37.16 15.79
CA ALA A 413 3.61 38.55 15.35
C ALA A 413 3.25 39.49 16.50
N ILE A 414 2.29 39.09 17.35
CA ILE A 414 1.90 39.84 18.55
C ILE A 414 3.08 39.99 19.51
N GLY A 415 3.80 38.89 19.79
CA GLY A 415 4.97 38.91 20.67
C GLY A 415 6.10 39.78 20.13
N ALA A 416 6.31 39.77 18.81
CA ALA A 416 7.30 40.61 18.13
C ALA A 416 7.02 42.10 18.34
N SER A 417 5.77 42.52 18.17
CA SER A 417 5.37 43.93 18.34
C SER A 417 5.43 44.37 19.81
N ARG A 418 5.03 43.51 20.75
CA ARG A 418 4.96 43.86 22.18
C ARG A 418 6.32 43.90 22.87
N GLY A 419 7.15 42.88 22.65
CA GLY A 419 8.35 42.67 23.47
C GLY A 419 9.68 42.85 22.74
N PHE A 420 9.67 42.86 21.41
CA PHE A 420 10.89 43.02 20.60
C PHE A 420 10.90 44.29 19.74
N GLY A 421 9.82 45.08 19.74
CA GLY A 421 9.70 46.31 18.94
C GLY A 421 9.80 46.05 17.43
N GLN A 422 9.45 44.85 16.97
CA GLN A 422 9.55 44.47 15.57
C GLN A 422 8.16 44.51 14.92
N ASP A 423 8.02 45.31 13.86
CA ASP A 423 6.90 45.15 12.94
C ASP A 423 7.21 43.99 11.98
N VAL A 424 6.44 42.90 12.11
CA VAL A 424 6.56 41.67 11.31
C VAL A 424 5.22 41.26 10.72
N TRP A 425 4.17 42.08 10.83
CA TRP A 425 2.83 41.73 10.36
C TRP A 425 2.79 41.46 8.86
N THR A 426 3.54 42.25 8.07
CA THR A 426 3.71 42.02 6.63
C THR A 426 4.37 40.68 6.34
N LEU A 427 5.39 40.30 7.13
CA LEU A 427 6.07 39.01 6.96
C LEU A 427 5.17 37.84 7.36
N ALA A 428 4.39 38.00 8.44
CA ALA A 428 3.42 37.00 8.90
C ALA A 428 2.30 36.80 7.86
N ALA A 429 1.76 37.88 7.30
CA ALA A 429 0.76 37.83 6.24
C ALA A 429 1.32 37.16 4.97
N ALA A 430 2.53 37.53 4.54
CA ALA A 430 3.18 36.91 3.40
C ALA A 430 3.40 35.39 3.62
N ALA A 431 3.83 34.98 4.82
CA ALA A 431 4.04 33.57 5.14
C ALA A 431 2.71 32.79 5.13
N LEU A 432 1.64 33.38 5.64
CA LEU A 432 0.29 32.79 5.64
C LEU A 432 -0.26 32.66 4.21
N ILE A 433 -0.10 33.67 3.37
CA ILE A 433 -0.51 33.64 1.95
C ILE A 433 0.25 32.54 1.21
N LEU A 434 1.58 32.50 1.33
CA LEU A 434 2.43 31.51 0.69
C LEU A 434 2.02 30.07 1.07
N GLN A 435 1.78 29.84 2.36
CA GLN A 435 1.40 28.52 2.85
C GLN A 435 0.00 28.12 2.38
N THR A 436 -0.96 29.05 2.39
CA THR A 436 -2.32 28.83 1.89
C THR A 436 -2.30 28.49 0.39
N PHE A 437 -1.52 29.23 -0.40
CA PHE A 437 -1.36 28.97 -1.82
C PHE A 437 -0.76 27.57 -2.09
N ARG A 438 0.28 27.18 -1.36
CA ARG A 438 0.86 25.83 -1.44
C ARG A 438 -0.17 24.73 -1.20
N HIS A 439 -0.97 24.88 -0.14
CA HIS A 439 -2.01 23.92 0.19
C HIS A 439 -3.09 23.81 -0.89
N LEU A 440 -3.54 24.94 -1.43
CA LEU A 440 -4.50 24.96 -2.53
C LEU A 440 -3.94 24.25 -3.77
N LEU A 441 -2.68 24.50 -4.12
CA LEU A 441 -2.04 23.83 -5.24
C LEU A 441 -1.92 22.31 -5.02
N ASP A 442 -1.59 21.86 -3.81
CA ASP A 442 -1.51 20.43 -3.49
C ASP A 442 -2.86 19.73 -3.64
N VAL A 443 -3.93 20.35 -3.12
CA VAL A 443 -5.30 19.83 -3.22
C VAL A 443 -5.78 19.82 -4.68
N ALA A 444 -5.61 20.92 -5.41
CA ALA A 444 -6.03 21.01 -6.81
C ALA A 444 -5.31 19.97 -7.69
N TYR A 445 -4.01 19.79 -7.47
CA TYR A 445 -3.23 18.76 -8.16
C TYR A 445 -3.64 17.34 -7.76
N ALA A 446 -4.03 17.13 -6.50
CA ALA A 446 -4.57 15.86 -6.04
C ALA A 446 -5.86 15.50 -6.81
N THR A 447 -6.83 16.42 -6.82
CA THR A 447 -8.14 16.27 -7.45
C THR A 447 -8.04 16.02 -8.95
N ARG A 448 -7.29 16.86 -9.69
CA ARG A 448 -7.15 16.71 -11.15
C ARG A 448 -6.62 15.34 -11.57
N GLN A 449 -5.76 14.76 -10.77
CA GLN A 449 -5.19 13.44 -11.06
C GLN A 449 -6.18 12.32 -10.77
N HIS A 450 -7.07 12.50 -9.78
CA HIS A 450 -8.18 11.56 -9.57
C HIS A 450 -9.14 11.59 -10.76
N GLU A 451 -9.48 12.77 -11.28
CA GLU A 451 -10.32 12.93 -12.48
C GLU A 451 -9.71 12.23 -13.70
N VAL A 452 -8.42 12.40 -13.96
CA VAL A 452 -7.73 11.74 -15.09
C VAL A 452 -7.74 10.22 -14.96
N ILE A 453 -7.63 9.69 -13.74
CA ILE A 453 -7.73 8.24 -13.50
C ILE A 453 -9.16 7.75 -13.73
N GLU A 454 -10.16 8.54 -13.35
CA GLU A 454 -11.58 8.23 -13.53
C GLU A 454 -12.02 8.28 -15.00
N SER A 455 -11.43 9.16 -15.80
CA SER A 455 -11.77 9.30 -17.22
C SER A 455 -11.00 8.34 -18.15
N ALA A 456 -10.12 7.49 -17.61
CA ALA A 456 -9.35 6.55 -18.42
C ALA A 456 -10.30 5.49 -19.04
N PRO A 457 -10.23 5.23 -20.35
CA PRO A 457 -11.11 4.27 -20.99
C PRO A 457 -10.85 2.86 -20.44
N SER A 458 -11.93 2.17 -20.06
CA SER A 458 -11.89 0.75 -19.70
C SER A 458 -12.02 -0.12 -20.94
N ARG A 459 -11.20 -1.16 -21.04
CA ARG A 459 -11.32 -2.17 -22.10
C ARG A 459 -12.50 -3.11 -21.85
N PRO A 460 -13.08 -3.72 -22.91
CA PRO A 460 -14.03 -4.83 -22.81
C PRO A 460 -13.46 -6.00 -21.98
N LEU A 461 -14.31 -6.91 -21.48
CA LEU A 461 -13.86 -8.03 -20.63
C LEU A 461 -13.17 -9.15 -21.41
N GLU A 462 -13.34 -9.18 -22.73
CA GLU A 462 -12.82 -10.17 -23.66
C GLU A 462 -11.36 -9.88 -24.03
N GLU A 463 -10.92 -8.63 -23.89
CA GLU A 463 -9.56 -8.22 -24.22
C GLU A 463 -8.56 -8.65 -23.14
N GLN A 464 -7.56 -9.46 -23.49
CA GLN A 464 -6.53 -9.93 -22.56
C GLN A 464 -5.70 -8.79 -21.95
N ASP A 465 -5.27 -7.82 -22.75
CA ASP A 465 -4.36 -6.76 -22.30
C ASP A 465 -5.10 -5.53 -21.75
N ASP A 466 -4.45 -4.78 -20.86
CA ASP A 466 -5.01 -3.57 -20.26
C ASP A 466 -4.87 -2.30 -21.14
N ALA A 467 -5.67 -1.28 -20.81
CA ALA A 467 -5.59 0.00 -21.50
C ALA A 467 -4.33 0.75 -21.06
N PRO A 468 -3.55 1.33 -22.00
CA PRO A 468 -2.48 2.25 -21.62
C PRO A 468 -3.08 3.44 -20.87
N LEU A 469 -2.67 3.63 -19.62
CA LEU A 469 -3.15 4.75 -18.82
C LEU A 469 -2.59 6.08 -19.37
N PRO A 470 -3.40 7.15 -19.47
CA PRO A 470 -2.94 8.48 -19.91
C PRO A 470 -1.86 9.10 -19.00
N ILE A 471 -1.63 8.50 -17.83
CA ILE A 471 -0.59 8.90 -16.90
C ILE A 471 0.54 7.89 -17.00
N ASP A 472 1.59 8.27 -17.71
CA ASP A 472 2.87 7.56 -17.69
C ASP A 472 3.60 7.86 -16.38
N LEU A 473 3.05 7.37 -15.27
CA LEU A 473 3.83 7.23 -14.04
C LEU A 473 4.86 6.13 -14.31
N PRO A 474 6.15 6.37 -14.02
CA PRO A 474 7.13 5.30 -14.07
C PRO A 474 6.63 4.15 -13.20
N ALA A 475 6.75 2.92 -13.70
CA ALA A 475 6.39 1.73 -12.94
C ALA A 475 7.10 1.81 -11.58
N PRO A 476 6.38 1.85 -10.44
CA PRO A 476 7.04 1.70 -9.16
C PRO A 476 7.76 0.35 -9.18
N ARG A 477 9.04 0.39 -8.82
CA ARG A 477 9.97 -0.71 -9.01
C ARG A 477 9.57 -1.91 -8.14
N MET A 478 8.68 -2.79 -8.62
CA MET A 478 8.71 -4.19 -8.17
C MET A 478 10.14 -4.72 -8.32
N ALA A 479 10.82 -4.31 -9.41
CA ALA A 479 12.20 -4.60 -9.73
C ALA A 479 13.29 -4.08 -8.75
N GLN A 480 13.02 -3.21 -7.76
CA GLN A 480 14.07 -2.72 -6.84
C GLN A 480 13.68 -2.66 -5.35
N VAL A 481 12.51 -3.15 -4.94
CA VAL A 481 12.27 -3.43 -3.50
C VAL A 481 13.15 -4.59 -3.00
N PHE A 482 13.85 -5.27 -3.92
CA PHE A 482 14.73 -6.40 -3.65
C PHE A 482 16.09 -6.07 -2.98
N SER A 483 16.37 -4.82 -2.55
CA SER A 483 17.69 -4.50 -1.97
C SER A 483 17.71 -3.89 -0.56
N THR A 484 16.61 -3.86 0.20
CA THR A 484 16.68 -3.33 1.58
C THR A 484 15.63 -3.92 2.53
N PHE A 485 15.98 -5.02 3.19
CA PHE A 485 15.45 -5.36 4.51
C PHE A 485 16.61 -5.59 5.48
N ASP A 486 16.84 -4.63 6.36
CA ASP A 486 17.56 -4.83 7.63
C ASP A 486 16.67 -5.69 8.55
N VAL A 487 17.02 -6.96 8.71
CA VAL A 487 16.44 -7.84 9.72
C VAL A 487 17.09 -7.53 11.06
N HIS A 488 16.35 -6.89 11.97
CA HIS A 488 16.75 -6.82 13.38
C HIS A 488 16.61 -8.23 14.00
N SER A 489 17.75 -8.84 14.26
CA SER A 489 17.93 -10.13 14.90
C SER A 489 17.68 -10.08 16.42
N GLY A 490 16.91 -11.04 16.93
CA GLY A 490 16.82 -11.40 18.34
C GLY A 490 16.71 -12.92 18.44
N GLY A 491 17.75 -13.57 18.95
CA GLY A 491 17.91 -15.04 18.98
C GLY A 491 17.03 -15.75 20.02
N GLY A 492 17.02 -17.08 20.11
CA GLY A 492 17.76 -18.10 19.38
C GLY A 492 17.13 -19.47 19.58
N GLY A 493 17.33 -20.35 18.60
CA GLY A 493 16.82 -21.73 18.56
C GLY A 493 16.97 -22.28 17.14
N THR A 494 18.12 -22.91 16.88
CA THR A 494 18.48 -23.76 15.73
C THR A 494 17.70 -23.50 14.42
N THR A 495 18.02 -22.39 13.77
CA THR A 495 17.61 -22.10 12.39
C THR A 495 18.84 -21.68 11.62
N VAL A 496 19.03 -22.18 10.39
CA VAL A 496 20.18 -21.93 9.51
C VAL A 496 20.47 -20.42 9.44
N VAL A 497 21.59 -20.01 10.06
CA VAL A 497 22.00 -18.62 10.26
C VAL A 497 22.83 -18.14 9.07
N THR A 498 22.33 -17.16 8.32
CA THR A 498 23.14 -16.27 7.50
C THR A 498 23.89 -15.30 8.41
N LYS A 499 25.22 -15.31 8.34
CA LYS A 499 26.12 -14.43 9.12
C LYS A 499 27.02 -13.69 8.12
N VAL A 500 26.95 -12.36 8.09
CA VAL A 500 27.86 -11.48 7.32
C VAL A 500 28.99 -11.00 8.25
N PRO A 501 30.23 -10.86 7.74
CA PRO A 501 30.98 -9.60 7.95
C PRO A 501 31.82 -9.22 6.67
N PRO A 502 32.66 -8.17 6.64
CA PRO A 502 32.24 -6.84 6.14
C PRO A 502 33.20 -6.21 5.08
N ARG A 503 32.78 -5.03 4.56
CA ARG A 503 33.59 -3.88 4.07
C ARG A 503 34.21 -3.84 2.65
N PHE A 504 33.88 -2.72 1.99
CA PHE A 504 34.63 -1.86 1.05
C PHE A 504 35.27 -2.42 -0.22
N GLY A 505 34.95 -1.76 -1.34
CA GLY A 505 35.72 -1.86 -2.60
C GLY A 505 35.01 -1.15 -3.74
N VAL A 506 35.22 0.16 -3.88
CA VAL A 506 34.87 0.93 -5.08
C VAL A 506 35.73 0.41 -6.22
N ALA A 507 35.11 -0.12 -7.28
CA ALA A 507 35.78 -0.36 -8.56
C ALA A 507 35.03 0.40 -9.67
N ARG A 508 35.65 1.50 -10.11
CA ARG A 508 35.35 2.18 -11.38
C ARG A 508 35.59 1.18 -12.51
N ALA A 509 34.57 0.86 -13.30
CA ALA A 509 34.76 0.18 -14.58
C ALA A 509 34.82 1.22 -15.70
N ALA A 510 35.86 1.06 -16.51
CA ALA A 510 36.33 1.96 -17.54
C ALA A 510 35.35 2.09 -18.71
N THR A 511 35.34 3.30 -19.27
CA THR A 511 34.91 3.60 -20.63
C THR A 511 35.72 2.78 -21.61
N ASP A 512 35.07 1.93 -22.41
CA ASP A 512 35.61 1.55 -23.71
C ASP A 512 34.50 1.58 -24.75
N GLY A 513 34.73 2.44 -25.74
CA GLY A 513 33.84 2.64 -26.87
C GLY A 513 33.96 1.51 -27.88
N ARG A 514 32.85 1.26 -28.58
CA ARG A 514 32.85 0.89 -29.99
C ARG A 514 31.49 1.20 -30.60
N SER A 515 31.55 2.07 -31.60
CA SER A 515 30.49 2.48 -32.52
C SER A 515 30.13 1.37 -33.49
N ALA A 516 28.84 1.24 -33.83
CA ALA A 516 28.37 1.15 -35.23
C ALA A 516 26.82 1.05 -35.30
N GLY A 517 26.22 1.80 -36.23
CA GLY A 517 24.90 1.47 -36.82
C GLY A 517 23.71 2.32 -36.40
N ARG A 518 23.67 3.62 -36.76
CA ARG A 518 22.42 4.42 -36.79
C ARG A 518 21.92 4.52 -38.22
N THR A 519 20.79 3.86 -38.52
CA THR A 519 19.90 4.24 -39.62
C THR A 519 18.90 5.27 -39.11
N GLY A 520 18.70 6.32 -39.89
CA GLY A 520 17.97 7.53 -39.50
C GLY A 520 16.47 7.31 -39.38
N VAL A 521 15.92 7.94 -38.34
CA VAL A 521 14.59 8.54 -38.33
C VAL A 521 14.82 9.96 -37.81
N GLU A 522 14.48 10.93 -38.64
CA GLU A 522 14.39 12.34 -38.27
C GLU A 522 13.25 12.50 -37.28
N ASP A 523 13.55 12.88 -36.03
CA ASP A 523 12.53 13.20 -35.02
C ASP A 523 12.88 14.51 -34.31
N GLY A 524 11.86 15.36 -34.17
CA GLY A 524 11.93 16.74 -33.74
C GLY A 524 12.74 16.98 -32.46
N LEU A 525 13.65 17.93 -32.56
CA LEU A 525 14.44 18.45 -31.45
C LEU A 525 13.56 19.13 -30.39
N GLY A 526 13.63 18.63 -29.15
CA GLY A 526 14.26 19.47 -28.13
C GLY A 526 13.56 19.63 -26.77
N VAL A 527 12.27 19.33 -26.62
CA VAL A 527 11.57 19.61 -25.34
C VAL A 527 11.12 18.33 -24.63
N SER A 528 10.45 17.41 -25.34
CA SER A 528 9.94 16.15 -24.76
C SER A 528 11.07 15.23 -24.30
N THR A 529 12.14 15.10 -25.11
CA THR A 529 13.29 14.27 -24.78
C THR A 529 14.09 14.81 -23.59
N PHE A 530 14.21 16.14 -23.47
CA PHE A 530 14.87 16.77 -22.32
C PHE A 530 14.04 16.62 -21.05
N ALA A 531 12.71 16.85 -21.13
CA ALA A 531 11.80 16.66 -20.02
C ALA A 531 11.80 15.19 -19.53
N SER A 532 11.71 14.23 -20.45
CA SER A 532 11.77 12.79 -20.12
C SER A 532 13.11 12.39 -19.50
N ARG A 533 14.23 12.93 -19.99
CA ARG A 533 15.56 12.67 -19.40
C ARG A 533 15.74 13.34 -18.03
N ALA A 534 15.22 14.54 -17.84
CA ALA A 534 15.24 15.25 -16.55
C ALA A 534 14.38 14.53 -15.50
N VAL A 535 13.20 14.05 -15.91
CA VAL A 535 12.34 13.18 -15.10
C VAL A 535 13.14 11.93 -14.71
N THR A 536 13.67 11.19 -15.69
CA THR A 536 14.44 9.95 -15.47
C THR A 536 15.66 10.15 -14.55
N ALA A 537 16.41 11.25 -14.73
CA ALA A 537 17.54 11.61 -13.86
C ALA A 537 17.10 11.96 -12.43
N ALA A 538 15.97 12.66 -12.27
CA ALA A 538 15.40 12.94 -10.95
C ALA A 538 14.97 11.65 -10.22
N TRP A 539 14.55 10.60 -10.96
CA TRP A 539 14.25 9.27 -10.42
C TRP A 539 15.51 8.44 -10.12
N ALA A 540 16.56 8.54 -10.93
CA ALA A 540 17.85 7.91 -10.64
C ALA A 540 18.45 8.46 -9.34
N LEU A 541 18.28 9.77 -9.09
CA LEU A 541 18.67 10.39 -7.83
C LEU A 541 17.83 9.92 -6.62
N ASP A 542 16.67 9.25 -6.77
CA ASP A 542 15.91 8.68 -5.63
C ASP A 542 16.53 7.40 -5.04
N GLU A 543 17.54 6.84 -5.71
CA GLU A 543 18.26 5.64 -5.25
C GLU A 543 19.13 5.91 -4.02
N TRP A 544 19.55 7.17 -3.81
CA TRP A 544 20.42 7.53 -2.70
C TRP A 544 19.57 7.89 -1.47
N ARG A 545 19.89 7.28 -0.31
CA ARG A 545 19.15 7.51 0.95
C ARG A 545 19.11 9.00 1.31
N LEU A 546 20.21 9.72 1.07
CA LEU A 546 20.36 11.13 1.44
C LEU A 546 19.54 12.08 0.55
N THR A 547 19.52 11.88 -0.76
CA THR A 547 18.76 12.71 -1.70
C THR A 547 17.25 12.55 -1.50
N ARG A 548 16.79 11.35 -1.16
CA ARG A 548 15.38 11.08 -0.83
C ARG A 548 14.92 11.88 0.40
N TRP A 549 15.74 11.90 1.45
CA TRP A 549 15.47 12.70 2.64
C TRP A 549 15.60 14.20 2.37
N ALA A 550 16.60 14.62 1.58
CA ALA A 550 16.74 16.01 1.17
C ALA A 550 15.49 16.52 0.43
N LYS A 551 14.92 15.73 -0.49
CA LYS A 551 13.64 16.05 -1.16
C LYS A 551 12.48 16.16 -0.16
N ARG A 552 12.38 15.24 0.81
CA ARG A 552 11.32 15.28 1.84
C ARG A 552 11.43 16.53 2.72
N ILE A 553 12.64 16.96 3.07
CA ILE A 553 12.87 18.20 3.84
C ILE A 553 12.59 19.42 2.96
N LEU A 554 13.02 19.42 1.69
CA LEU A 554 12.88 20.53 0.75
C LEU A 554 11.41 20.96 0.58
N VAL A 555 10.49 19.99 0.53
CA VAL A 555 9.05 20.24 0.41
C VAL A 555 8.48 20.91 1.67
N LEU A 556 9.25 21.01 2.75
CA LEU A 556 8.91 21.66 4.01
C LEU A 556 7.54 21.19 4.59
N PRO A 557 7.41 19.90 4.93
CA PRO A 557 6.20 19.35 5.56
C PRO A 557 5.92 19.95 6.94
N ILE A 558 4.75 19.63 7.52
CA ILE A 558 4.28 20.22 8.79
C ILE A 558 5.31 20.03 9.92
N GLY A 559 5.87 18.82 10.06
CA GLY A 559 6.86 18.53 11.09
C GLY A 559 8.12 19.40 10.96
N GLU A 560 8.68 19.49 9.76
CA GLU A 560 9.84 20.33 9.47
C GLU A 560 9.54 21.82 9.70
N ARG A 561 8.36 22.31 9.33
CA ARG A 561 7.95 23.69 9.60
C ARG A 561 7.87 23.96 11.09
N PHE A 562 7.21 23.10 11.85
CA PHE A 562 7.03 23.33 13.29
C PHE A 562 8.38 23.23 14.01
N ALA A 563 9.26 22.32 13.61
CA ALA A 563 10.64 22.24 14.08
C ALA A 563 11.42 23.53 13.76
N LEU A 564 11.33 24.02 12.51
CA LEU A 564 11.97 25.26 12.07
C LEU A 564 11.48 26.48 12.88
N ILE A 565 10.17 26.60 13.09
CA ILE A 565 9.57 27.65 13.92
C ILE A 565 10.11 27.56 15.35
N SER A 566 10.06 26.37 15.93
CA SER A 566 10.45 26.15 17.33
C SER A 566 11.93 26.49 17.55
N LEU A 567 12.80 26.04 16.66
CA LEU A 567 14.24 26.31 16.74
C LEU A 567 14.56 27.80 16.53
N THR A 568 14.02 28.39 15.47
CA THR A 568 14.33 29.79 15.13
C THR A 568 13.75 30.78 16.14
N ALA A 569 12.54 30.53 16.64
CA ALA A 569 11.91 31.38 17.64
C ALA A 569 12.61 31.28 19.01
N ALA A 570 13.01 30.07 19.43
CA ALA A 570 13.70 29.90 20.71
C ALA A 570 15.10 30.54 20.73
N VAL A 571 15.83 30.46 19.62
CA VAL A 571 17.24 30.90 19.54
C VAL A 571 17.38 32.35 19.05
N TRP A 572 16.51 32.82 18.15
CA TRP A 572 16.58 34.17 17.57
C TRP A 572 15.35 35.02 17.93
N THR A 573 14.83 35.78 16.95
CA THR A 573 13.70 36.69 17.09
C THR A 573 12.58 36.28 16.14
N PRO A 574 11.31 36.65 16.41
CA PRO A 574 10.20 36.33 15.52
C PRO A 574 10.41 36.79 14.07
N ARG A 575 11.08 37.93 13.85
CA ARG A 575 11.44 38.39 12.50
C ARG A 575 12.30 37.37 11.75
N VAL A 576 13.31 36.80 12.40
CA VAL A 576 14.18 35.77 11.79
C VAL A 576 13.36 34.54 11.44
N THR A 577 12.46 34.10 12.33
CA THR A 577 11.55 32.98 12.07
C THR A 577 10.73 33.18 10.81
N PHE A 578 10.09 34.35 10.63
CA PHE A 578 9.30 34.62 9.43
C PHE A 578 10.14 34.73 8.15
N ILE A 579 11.33 35.35 8.21
CA ILE A 579 12.23 35.43 7.05
C ILE A 579 12.63 34.03 6.60
N VAL A 580 13.02 33.16 7.53
CA VAL A 580 13.44 31.80 7.22
C VAL A 580 12.27 30.96 6.69
N LEU A 581 11.07 31.12 7.25
CA LEU A 581 9.84 30.49 6.73
C LEU A 581 9.52 30.92 5.30
N LEU A 582 9.61 32.21 4.99
CA LEU A 582 9.37 32.74 3.66
C LEU A 582 10.41 32.26 2.66
N ALA A 583 11.69 32.31 3.03
CA ALA A 583 12.78 31.87 2.18
C ALA A 583 12.65 30.38 1.84
N TRP A 584 12.51 29.52 2.85
CA TRP A 584 12.38 28.07 2.63
C TRP A 584 11.05 27.73 1.96
N GLY A 585 9.94 28.30 2.43
CA GLY A 585 8.62 28.10 1.85
C GLY A 585 8.56 28.49 0.37
N GLY A 586 9.27 29.56 -0.02
CA GLY A 586 9.38 30.01 -1.40
C GLY A 586 10.12 29.00 -2.27
N VAL A 587 11.26 28.49 -1.79
CA VAL A 587 11.99 27.39 -2.45
C VAL A 587 11.10 26.15 -2.60
N ALA A 588 10.38 25.78 -1.55
CA ALA A 588 9.49 24.62 -1.55
C ALA A 588 8.31 24.80 -2.53
N ALA A 589 7.75 26.01 -2.64
CA ALA A 589 6.70 26.33 -3.61
C ALA A 589 7.21 26.29 -5.05
N ALA A 590 8.37 26.90 -5.31
CA ALA A 590 9.02 26.87 -6.63
C ALA A 590 9.32 25.43 -7.06
N TYR A 591 9.87 24.61 -6.17
CA TYR A 591 10.13 23.20 -6.43
C TYR A 591 8.86 22.43 -6.82
N ALA A 592 7.75 22.64 -6.11
CA ALA A 592 6.48 21.99 -6.40
C ALA A 592 5.88 22.43 -7.75
N VAL A 593 5.92 23.73 -8.07
CA VAL A 593 5.42 24.26 -9.34
C VAL A 593 6.24 23.76 -10.52
N VAL A 594 7.58 23.85 -10.44
CA VAL A 594 8.48 23.38 -11.51
C VAL A 594 8.30 21.89 -11.76
N GLY A 595 8.27 21.07 -10.69
CA GLY A 595 8.04 19.63 -10.83
C GLY A 595 6.73 19.28 -11.53
N ARG A 596 5.66 20.05 -11.26
CA ARG A 596 4.36 19.86 -11.90
C ARG A 596 4.33 20.35 -13.35
N MET A 597 4.98 21.45 -13.67
CA MET A 597 5.11 21.95 -15.04
C MET A 597 5.89 20.95 -15.90
N LEU A 598 7.00 20.42 -15.39
CA LEU A 598 7.77 19.38 -16.08
C LEU A 598 6.94 18.11 -16.32
N ALA A 599 6.16 17.69 -15.32
CA ALA A 599 5.26 16.53 -15.46
C ALA A 599 4.09 16.78 -16.42
N ALA A 600 3.71 18.04 -16.68
CA ALA A 600 2.71 18.40 -17.67
C ALA A 600 3.31 18.47 -19.09
N LEU A 601 4.54 18.95 -19.22
CA LEU A 601 5.28 19.03 -20.50
C LEU A 601 5.81 17.67 -20.99
N ALA A 602 5.95 16.70 -20.09
CA ALA A 602 6.33 15.33 -20.43
C ALA A 602 5.13 14.45 -20.89
N ARG A 603 3.91 15.00 -20.88
CA ARG A 603 2.72 14.42 -21.49
C ARG A 603 2.54 14.99 -22.88
#